data_AF-J3AM60-F1
#
_entry.id   AF-J3AM60-F1
#
_cell.length_a   1.000
_cell.length_b   1.000
_cell.length_c   1.000
_cell.angle_alpha   90.00
_cell.angle_beta   90.00
_cell.angle_gamma   90.00
#
_symmetry.space_group_name_H-M   'P 1'
#
loop_
_entity.id
_entity.type
_entity.pdbx_description
1 polymer ?
#
loop_
_entity_poly.entity_id
_entity_poly.type
_entity_poly.pdbx_seq_one_letter_code
_entity_poly.pdbx_strand_id
1 'polypeptide(L)'
;RRAACHWAWRDQLALFGAMPDPARVARDGNVFTGGGVTAGIDFALTIAAEIAGPDVAQAIQLAVEYAPAPPFDAGRPETAPPAVLERVQAIYGRGMDTRWAAARAAGERVLAGA
;
A
#
# COMPACT_ATOMS: atom_id res chain seq x y z
N ARG A 1 0.32 0.31 15.30
CA ARG A 1 -0.68 1.00 14.44
C ARG A 1 -0.99 0.12 13.24
N ARG A 2 -2.22 0.10 12.74
CA ARG A 2 -2.59 -0.54 11.47
C ARG A 2 -2.00 0.24 10.30
N ALA A 3 -1.41 -0.46 9.34
CA ALA A 3 -0.80 0.15 8.16
C ALA A 3 -0.93 -0.73 6.92
N ALA A 4 -1.28 -0.12 5.80
CA ALA A 4 -1.20 -0.73 4.48
C ALA A 4 0.19 -0.52 3.87
N CYS A 5 0.55 -1.39 2.94
CA CYS A 5 1.76 -1.30 2.12
C CYS A 5 1.53 -2.06 0.82
N HIS A 6 2.44 -1.92 -0.13
CA HIS A 6 2.49 -2.77 -1.30
C HIS A 6 2.50 -4.26 -0.90
N TRP A 7 1.70 -5.07 -1.59
CA TRP A 7 1.42 -6.46 -1.24
C TRP A 7 2.68 -7.29 -1.00
N ALA A 8 3.71 -7.11 -1.83
CA ALA A 8 4.94 -7.90 -1.78
C ALA A 8 5.80 -7.64 -0.53
N TRP A 9 5.56 -6.55 0.20
CA TRP A 9 6.39 -6.14 1.34
C TRP A 9 5.58 -5.92 2.62
N ARG A 10 4.26 -6.10 2.56
CA ARG A 10 3.32 -5.83 3.64
C ARG A 10 3.67 -6.57 4.93
N ASP A 11 4.15 -7.81 4.84
CA ASP A 11 4.53 -8.60 6.01
C ASP A 11 5.75 -8.04 6.75
N GLN A 12 6.58 -7.22 6.06
CA GLN A 12 7.72 -6.55 6.68
C GLN A 12 7.29 -5.44 7.65
N LEU A 13 6.05 -4.95 7.58
CA LEU A 13 5.53 -3.92 8.50
C LEU A 13 5.57 -4.38 9.96
N ALA A 14 5.40 -5.67 10.23
CA ALA A 14 5.47 -6.22 11.58
C ALA A 14 6.85 -6.00 12.24
N LEU A 15 7.92 -5.91 11.45
CA LEU A 15 9.27 -5.61 11.95
C LEU A 15 9.38 -4.20 12.56
N PHE A 16 8.43 -3.31 12.27
CA PHE A 16 8.38 -1.94 12.77
C PHE A 16 7.30 -1.75 13.86
N GLY A 17 6.73 -2.84 14.39
CA GLY A 17 5.63 -2.78 15.36
C GLY A 17 4.28 -2.34 14.77
N ALA A 18 4.17 -2.30 13.44
CA ALA A 18 2.91 -2.05 12.76
C ALA A 18 2.11 -3.36 12.59
N MET A 19 0.78 -3.23 12.54
CA MET A 19 -0.14 -4.32 12.22
C MET A 19 -0.42 -4.27 10.71
N PRO A 20 0.03 -5.26 9.92
CA PRO A 20 -0.18 -5.26 8.48
C PRO A 20 -1.67 -5.28 8.11
N ASP A 21 -2.07 -4.40 7.19
CA ASP A 21 -3.45 -4.25 6.73
C ASP A 21 -3.56 -4.49 5.22
N PRO A 22 -4.46 -5.37 4.75
CA PRO A 22 -4.62 -5.61 3.32
C PRO A 22 -5.44 -4.56 2.57
N ALA A 23 -5.98 -3.55 3.25
CA ALA A 23 -6.77 -2.49 2.63
C ALA A 23 -5.96 -1.69 1.59
N ARG A 24 -6.68 -1.17 0.58
CA ARG A 24 -6.10 -0.27 -0.43
C ARG A 24 -5.67 1.07 0.19
N VAL A 25 -6.43 1.54 1.18
CA VAL A 25 -6.13 2.68 2.05
C VAL A 25 -6.44 2.26 3.49
N ALA A 26 -5.47 2.32 4.38
CA ALA A 26 -5.65 2.05 5.81
C ALA A 26 -5.52 3.36 6.60
N ARG A 27 -6.40 3.52 7.60
CA ARG A 27 -6.38 4.64 8.56
C ARG A 27 -6.28 4.10 9.98
N ASP A 28 -5.36 4.67 10.74
CA ASP A 28 -5.24 4.50 12.19
C ASP A 28 -5.05 5.87 12.83
N GLY A 29 -6.13 6.42 13.41
CA GLY A 29 -6.18 7.78 13.91
C GLY A 29 -5.91 8.82 12.83
N ASN A 30 -4.82 9.57 12.99
CA ASN A 30 -4.35 10.59 12.05
C ASN A 30 -3.32 10.07 11.03
N VAL A 31 -2.99 8.78 11.05
CA VAL A 31 -2.07 8.17 10.09
C VAL A 31 -2.85 7.44 9.02
N PHE A 32 -2.57 7.79 7.78
CA PHE A 32 -3.09 7.14 6.59
C PHE A 32 -1.94 6.49 5.83
N THR A 33 -2.17 5.30 5.32
CA THR A 33 -1.20 4.55 4.50
C THR A 33 -1.90 3.94 3.30
N GLY A 34 -1.23 3.95 2.16
CA GLY A 34 -1.71 3.31 0.93
C GLY A 34 -1.13 1.91 0.77
N GLY A 35 -1.86 1.05 0.07
CA GLY A 35 -1.39 -0.26 -0.39
C GLY A 35 -0.30 -0.14 -1.47
N GLY A 36 -0.52 -0.78 -2.64
CA GLY A 36 0.45 -0.73 -3.74
C GLY A 36 0.33 0.51 -4.62
N VAL A 37 1.45 1.09 -5.05
CA VAL A 37 1.64 2.13 -6.09
C VAL A 37 0.43 3.06 -6.34
N THR A 38 -0.56 2.60 -7.12
CA THR A 38 -1.77 3.38 -7.49
C THR A 38 -2.72 3.64 -6.31
N ALA A 39 -2.45 3.02 -5.16
CA ALA A 39 -3.03 3.32 -3.85
C ALA A 39 -3.03 4.81 -3.54
N GLY A 40 -1.97 5.51 -3.94
CA GLY A 40 -1.77 6.94 -3.67
C GLY A 40 -2.91 7.85 -4.14
N ILE A 41 -3.59 7.51 -5.24
CA ILE A 41 -4.68 8.35 -5.77
C ILE A 41 -5.90 8.25 -4.84
N ASP A 42 -6.40 7.04 -4.55
CA ASP A 42 -7.52 6.86 -3.62
C ASP A 42 -7.17 7.36 -2.22
N PHE A 43 -5.93 7.16 -1.77
CA PHE A 43 -5.41 7.68 -0.51
C PHE A 43 -5.50 9.21 -0.45
N ALA A 44 -5.09 9.90 -1.52
CA ALA A 44 -5.15 11.36 -1.59
C ALA A 44 -6.59 11.87 -1.63
N LEU A 45 -7.49 11.22 -2.39
CA LEU A 45 -8.91 11.54 -2.41
C LEU A 45 -9.57 11.31 -1.04
N THR A 46 -9.19 10.23 -0.34
CA THR A 46 -9.65 9.94 1.03
C THR A 46 -9.24 11.07 1.97
N ILE A 47 -7.98 11.51 1.92
CA ILE A 47 -7.48 12.61 2.75
C ILE A 47 -8.16 13.94 2.37
N ALA A 48 -8.35 14.22 1.08
CA ALA A 48 -9.05 15.42 0.64
C ALA A 48 -10.47 15.50 1.21
N ALA A 49 -11.18 14.36 1.27
CA ALA A 49 -12.51 14.30 1.86
C ALA A 49 -12.49 14.57 3.37
N GLU A 50 -11.48 14.08 4.09
CA GLU A 50 -11.31 14.30 5.53
C GLU A 50 -10.96 15.75 5.88
N ILE A 51 -10.16 16.42 5.04
CA ILE A 51 -9.68 17.78 5.31
C ILE A 51 -10.66 18.84 4.82
N ALA A 52 -11.20 18.66 3.61
CA ALA A 52 -11.95 19.69 2.89
C ALA A 52 -13.41 19.30 2.60
N GLY A 53 -13.84 18.10 3.00
CA GLY A 53 -15.18 17.58 2.79
C GLY A 53 -15.36 16.81 1.48
N PRO A 54 -16.42 16.00 1.38
CA PRO A 54 -16.66 15.10 0.26
C PRO A 54 -16.83 15.84 -1.08
N ASP A 55 -17.47 17.01 -1.09
CA ASP A 55 -17.71 17.77 -2.31
C ASP A 55 -16.41 18.22 -2.98
N VAL A 56 -15.41 18.63 -2.18
CA VAL A 56 -14.08 19.02 -2.69
C VAL A 56 -13.34 17.80 -3.24
N ALA A 57 -13.39 16.67 -2.54
CA ALA A 57 -12.77 15.43 -3.00
C ALA A 57 -13.40 14.93 -4.32
N GLN A 58 -14.73 15.00 -4.44
CA GLN A 58 -15.45 14.65 -5.66
C GLN A 58 -15.14 15.62 -6.80
N ALA A 59 -15.03 16.92 -6.52
CA ALA A 59 -14.62 17.90 -7.52
C ALA A 59 -13.19 17.63 -8.03
N ILE A 60 -12.25 17.30 -7.14
CA ILE A 60 -10.89 16.89 -7.53
C ILE A 60 -10.94 15.62 -8.39
N GLN A 61 -11.71 14.61 -7.95
CA GLN A 61 -11.86 13.35 -8.69
C GLN A 61 -12.35 13.59 -10.12
N LEU A 62 -13.36 14.45 -10.29
CA LEU A 62 -13.90 14.82 -11.60
C LEU A 62 -12.90 15.66 -12.40
N ALA A 63 -12.24 16.63 -11.78
CA ALA A 63 -11.31 17.54 -12.46
C ALA A 63 -10.10 16.83 -13.08
N VAL A 64 -9.66 15.71 -12.47
CA VAL A 64 -8.57 14.88 -13.00
C VAL A 64 -9.07 13.66 -13.78
N GLU A 65 -10.39 13.54 -13.99
CA GLU A 65 -11.05 12.43 -14.67
C GLU A 65 -10.63 11.06 -14.10
N TYR A 66 -10.59 10.93 -12.78
CA TYR A 66 -10.21 9.68 -12.13
C TYR A 66 -11.36 8.66 -12.16
N ALA A 67 -11.50 8.00 -13.30
CA ALA A 67 -12.44 6.92 -13.59
C ALA A 67 -11.69 5.68 -14.10
N PRO A 68 -10.97 4.95 -13.23
CA PRO A 68 -10.11 3.84 -13.66
C PRO A 68 -10.93 2.69 -14.28
N ALA A 69 -10.49 2.20 -15.44
CA ALA A 69 -11.04 1.03 -16.12
C ALA A 69 -9.91 0.03 -16.47
N PRO A 70 -9.38 -0.74 -15.50
CA PRO A 70 -8.30 -1.68 -15.75
C PRO A 70 -8.72 -2.74 -16.78
N PRO A 71 -7.91 -3.01 -17.83
CA PRO A 71 -8.24 -4.01 -18.85
C PRO A 71 -8.05 -5.46 -18.37
N PHE A 72 -7.48 -5.66 -17.17
CA PHE A 72 -7.24 -6.97 -16.57
C PHE A 72 -7.51 -6.94 -15.07
N ASP A 73 -7.99 -8.05 -14.52
CA ASP A 73 -8.11 -8.27 -13.07
C ASP A 73 -6.85 -8.96 -12.51
N ALA A 74 -5.72 -8.25 -12.57
CA ALA A 74 -4.43 -8.75 -12.06
C ALA A 74 -3.73 -7.76 -11.13
N GLY A 75 -4.48 -6.79 -10.58
CA GLY A 75 -3.96 -5.76 -9.69
C GLY A 75 -3.67 -6.25 -8.27
N ARG A 76 -4.12 -7.46 -7.92
CA ARG A 76 -3.97 -8.07 -6.59
C ARG A 76 -3.46 -9.51 -6.69
N PRO A 77 -2.67 -9.99 -5.72
CA PRO A 77 -2.27 -11.39 -5.68
C PRO A 77 -3.45 -12.36 -5.63
N GLU A 78 -4.56 -11.94 -5.04
CA GLU A 78 -5.75 -12.79 -4.87
C GLU A 78 -6.59 -12.93 -6.15
N THR A 79 -6.40 -12.03 -7.14
CA THR A 79 -7.16 -12.06 -8.41
C THR A 79 -6.29 -12.35 -9.64
N ALA A 80 -4.99 -12.07 -9.57
CA ALA A 80 -4.08 -12.32 -10.68
C ALA A 80 -4.00 -13.82 -11.05
N PRO A 81 -3.88 -14.16 -12.35
CA PRO A 81 -3.62 -15.54 -12.76
C PRO A 81 -2.37 -16.11 -12.07
N PRO A 82 -2.38 -17.39 -11.63
CA PRO A 82 -1.26 -17.97 -10.87
C PRO A 82 0.11 -17.82 -11.54
N ALA A 83 0.18 -18.04 -12.86
CA ALA A 83 1.43 -17.88 -13.62
C ALA A 83 1.94 -16.43 -13.67
N VAL A 84 1.04 -15.44 -13.61
CA VAL A 84 1.42 -14.02 -13.54
C VAL A 84 1.95 -13.69 -12.14
N LEU A 85 1.27 -14.17 -11.09
CA LEU A 85 1.74 -14.02 -9.71
C LEU A 85 3.12 -14.65 -9.53
N GLU A 86 3.32 -15.89 -9.98
CA GLU A 86 4.60 -16.60 -9.91
C GLU A 86 5.71 -15.84 -10.64
N ARG A 87 5.43 -15.34 -11.85
CA ARG A 87 6.39 -14.51 -12.61
C ARG A 87 6.84 -13.28 -11.81
N VAL A 88 5.90 -12.58 -11.18
CA VAL A 88 6.22 -11.37 -10.40
C VAL A 88 6.95 -11.73 -9.10
N GLN A 89 6.55 -12.81 -8.42
CA GLN A 89 7.26 -13.34 -7.25
C GLN A 89 8.69 -13.72 -7.59
N ALA A 90 8.95 -14.36 -8.72
CA ALA A 90 10.31 -14.67 -9.18
C ALA A 90 11.14 -13.41 -9.46
N ILE A 91 10.52 -12.34 -9.98
CA ILE A 91 11.18 -11.04 -10.18
C ILE A 91 11.59 -10.43 -8.84
N TYR A 92 10.67 -10.34 -7.88
CA TYR A 92 10.95 -9.76 -6.57
C TYR A 92 11.88 -10.64 -5.71
N GLY A 93 11.80 -11.96 -5.87
CA GLY A 93 12.61 -12.94 -5.17
C GLY A 93 14.11 -12.69 -5.33
N ARG A 94 14.56 -12.21 -6.51
CA ARG A 94 15.98 -11.94 -6.79
C ARG A 94 16.65 -10.95 -5.83
N GLY A 95 15.90 -10.09 -5.15
CA GLY A 95 16.41 -9.12 -4.18
C GLY A 95 15.74 -9.19 -2.81
N MET A 96 14.93 -10.23 -2.58
CA MET A 96 14.07 -10.30 -1.40
C MET A 96 14.88 -10.47 -0.11
N ASP A 97 15.95 -11.26 -0.13
CA ASP A 97 16.82 -11.46 1.03
C ASP A 97 17.49 -10.16 1.49
N THR A 98 18.07 -9.41 0.54
CA THR A 98 18.64 -8.08 0.81
C THR A 98 17.59 -7.13 1.37
N ARG A 99 16.37 -7.16 0.82
CA ARG A 99 15.26 -6.33 1.31
C ARG A 99 14.86 -6.71 2.74
N TRP A 100 14.76 -7.99 3.06
CA TRP A 100 14.46 -8.45 4.41
C TRP A 100 15.54 -8.08 5.42
N ALA A 101 16.82 -8.22 5.04
CA ALA A 101 17.93 -7.78 5.88
C ALA A 101 17.86 -6.28 6.17
N ALA A 102 17.60 -5.46 5.14
CA ALA A 102 17.43 -4.01 5.29
C ALA A 102 16.22 -3.66 6.16
N ALA A 103 15.08 -4.34 5.98
CA ALA A 103 13.87 -4.11 6.76
C ALA A 103 14.06 -4.48 8.24
N ARG A 104 14.74 -5.60 8.54
CA ARG A 104 15.09 -5.99 9.92
C ARG A 104 15.97 -4.96 10.59
N ALA A 105 17.09 -4.59 9.96
CA ALA A 105 18.01 -3.60 10.51
C ALA A 105 17.33 -2.23 10.71
N ALA A 106 16.41 -1.83 9.82
CA ALA A 106 15.64 -0.61 9.98
C ALA A 106 14.62 -0.71 11.11
N GLY A 107 13.90 -1.83 11.22
CA GLY A 107 12.94 -2.10 12.29
C GLY A 107 13.57 -2.04 13.67
N GLU A 108 14.74 -2.67 13.83
CA GLU A 108 15.53 -2.62 15.08
C GLU A 108 15.86 -1.18 15.48
N ARG A 109 16.32 -0.35 14.53
CA ARG A 109 16.64 1.06 14.81
C ARG A 109 15.41 1.87 15.21
N VAL A 110 14.27 1.65 14.56
CA VAL A 110 13.02 2.36 14.87
C VAL A 110 12.52 1.98 16.26
N LEU A 111 12.53 0.68 16.59
CA LEU A 111 12.03 0.19 17.88
C LEU A 111 12.97 0.51 19.05
N ALA A 112 14.29 0.58 18.82
CA ALA A 112 15.25 0.99 19.85
C ALA A 112 15.17 2.49 20.21
N GLY A 113 14.61 3.32 19.31
CA GLY A 113 14.42 4.75 19.53
C GLY A 113 12.98 5.16 19.86
N ALA A 114 12.06 4.21 20.00
CA ALA A 114 10.64 4.43 20.26
C ALA A 114 10.28 4.39 21.76
#